data_AF-A0A8S3BR78-F1
#
_entry.id   AF-A0A8S3BR78-F1
#
_cell.length_a   1.000
_cell.length_b   1.000
_cell.length_c   1.000
_cell.angle_alpha   90.00
_cell.angle_beta   90.00
_cell.angle_gamma   90.00
#
_symmetry.space_group_name_H-M   'P 1'
#
loop_
_entity.id
_entity.type
_entity.pdbx_description
1 polymer ?
#
loop_
_entity_poly.entity_id
_entity_poly.type
_entity_poly.pdbx_seq_one_letter_code
_entity_poly.pdbx_strand_id
1 'polypeptide(L)'
;MLDNYDKLTIRINMDGTLIGNKHIVAISINCIEGGHQSQTSKNLVPLGLFEIEKENTDMLRKTLPKEFIDDIKTGKCITIEKRNVPIQIKLGGDLMNAVYVFGLAGFSSNHPCVFCTQHKDDLHITEETAYDKTVVEGKGKTKKTTVTRIGATSYHDLNKRARSLAEQKLCILEKNNALGYKHEPLFGDLFEYTDYCVDTLHMKLRIFDIILKDMLSHASRTGKYGSEHLAIIENKIKILNQHCQKTVGKRFFFQVDVDDKNKTITSHGKLSGHLQDLFFVDTFPYDDVLDDELAQSARVVVNKFKELLQEVKANSKTHNDRLKFLSIQFVKVFRASGLRTTVTPYIHIIGNHLFEFNQLNDLGDFNMQGVEKGNDLLSRLYFSSTNPAKYPLLTMLQKLYRMLEMNFENQNHRDAMAEFARTGVYDLVDDAALERRSSYKHKDGKFFNINDEQEEESSNKDKDQYVASLDETNESEDQNNIDLNESMIQTIEKRLNITSPSMNRKQL
;
A
#
# COMPACT_ATOMS: atom_id res chain seq x y z
N MET A 1 33.18 4.81 -1.09
CA MET A 1 32.51 3.77 -0.27
C MET A 1 31.49 2.97 -1.08
N LEU A 2 30.86 3.54 -2.12
CA LEU A 2 30.02 2.77 -3.04
C LEU A 2 30.82 1.76 -3.90
N ASP A 3 32.13 1.97 -3.99
CA ASP A 3 33.06 1.22 -4.86
C ASP A 3 33.22 -0.25 -4.45
N ASN A 4 32.80 -0.57 -3.22
CA ASN A 4 32.88 -1.90 -2.63
C ASN A 4 31.65 -2.78 -2.93
N TYR A 5 30.61 -2.24 -3.55
CA TYR A 5 29.39 -3.01 -3.81
C TYR A 5 29.42 -3.64 -5.20
N ASP A 6 29.22 -4.96 -5.25
CA ASP A 6 29.08 -5.70 -6.50
C ASP A 6 27.70 -5.53 -7.14
N LYS A 7 26.74 -5.01 -6.38
CA LYS A 7 25.36 -4.74 -6.77
C LYS A 7 24.77 -3.68 -5.84
N LEU A 8 23.91 -2.82 -6.37
CA LEU A 8 23.10 -1.90 -5.57
C LEU A 8 21.63 -2.30 -5.61
N THR A 9 20.94 -2.19 -4.48
CA THR A 9 19.52 -2.48 -4.35
C THR A 9 18.77 -1.16 -4.22
N ILE A 10 18.00 -0.84 -5.26
CA ILE A 10 17.10 0.31 -5.28
C ILE A 10 15.70 -0.19 -4.96
N ARG A 11 15.10 0.37 -3.92
CA ARG A 11 13.70 0.10 -3.56
C ARG A 11 12.83 1.19 -4.15
N ILE A 12 11.86 0.81 -4.97
CA ILE A 12 10.78 1.67 -5.45
C ILE A 12 9.65 1.58 -4.42
N ASN A 13 9.36 2.69 -3.77
CA ASN A 13 8.26 2.84 -2.84
C ASN A 13 7.08 3.44 -3.60
N MET A 14 5.92 2.78 -3.53
CA MET A 14 4.66 3.34 -4.00
C MET A 14 3.69 3.34 -2.83
N ASP A 15 3.15 4.52 -2.52
CA ASP A 15 2.23 4.64 -1.40
C ASP A 15 1.13 5.67 -1.67
N GLY A 16 -0.07 5.36 -1.18
CA GLY A 16 -1.27 6.15 -1.38
C GLY A 16 -1.59 6.98 -0.15
N THR A 17 -1.85 8.27 -0.35
CA THR A 17 -2.25 9.17 0.74
C THR A 17 -3.44 10.04 0.32
N LEU A 18 -4.38 10.21 1.24
CA LEU A 18 -5.49 11.14 1.08
C LEU A 18 -5.04 12.53 1.54
N ILE A 19 -5.01 13.51 0.64
CA ILE A 19 -4.65 14.90 0.94
C ILE A 19 -5.83 15.79 0.56
N GLY A 20 -6.52 16.33 1.57
CA GLY A 20 -7.78 17.02 1.37
C GLY A 20 -8.85 16.04 0.89
N ASN A 21 -9.37 16.26 -0.31
CA ASN A 21 -10.33 15.39 -1.00
C ASN A 21 -9.70 14.59 -2.17
N LYS A 22 -8.37 14.61 -2.31
CA LYS A 22 -7.65 13.99 -3.42
C LYS A 22 -6.87 12.78 -2.93
N HIS A 23 -6.94 11.68 -3.67
CA HIS A 23 -6.01 10.57 -3.49
C HIS A 23 -4.76 10.83 -4.32
N ILE A 24 -3.62 10.87 -3.64
CA ILE A 24 -2.32 11.08 -4.28
C ILE A 24 -1.48 9.83 -4.05
N VAL A 25 -0.95 9.28 -5.13
CA VAL A 25 0.04 8.22 -5.09
C VAL A 25 1.41 8.83 -5.24
N ALA A 26 2.24 8.65 -4.23
CA ALA A 26 3.63 9.05 -4.23
C ALA A 26 4.51 7.87 -4.61
N ILE A 27 5.30 8.04 -5.67
CA ILE A 27 6.34 7.08 -6.06
C ILE A 27 7.69 7.71 -5.73
N SER A 28 8.52 6.98 -4.99
CA SER A 28 9.87 7.42 -4.61
C SER A 28 10.84 6.25 -4.62
N ILE A 29 12.14 6.54 -4.61
CA ILE A 29 13.18 5.54 -4.50
C ILE A 29 14.14 5.82 -3.35
N ASN A 30 14.77 4.74 -2.87
CA ASN A 30 15.91 4.81 -1.98
C ASN A 30 16.89 3.65 -2.25
N CYS A 31 18.16 3.87 -1.95
CA CYS A 31 19.20 2.84 -2.00
C CYS A 31 19.31 2.15 -0.64
N ILE A 32 19.17 0.82 -0.62
CA ILE A 32 19.21 0.01 0.61
C ILE A 32 20.61 0.03 1.23
N GLU A 33 21.66 -0.05 0.41
CA GLU A 33 23.05 -0.06 0.87
C GLU A 33 23.47 1.23 1.57
N GLY A 34 22.73 2.34 1.39
CA GLY A 34 22.92 3.57 2.17
C GLY A 34 22.37 3.50 3.60
N GLY A 35 21.83 2.35 4.01
CA GLY A 35 21.35 2.07 5.36
C GLY A 35 20.21 2.98 5.83
N HIS A 36 20.08 3.11 7.15
CA HIS A 36 18.99 3.86 7.77
C HIS A 36 18.91 5.32 7.30
N GLN A 37 20.03 5.97 6.97
CA GLN A 37 20.02 7.36 6.52
C GLN A 37 19.26 7.51 5.20
N SER A 38 19.47 6.61 4.24
CA SER A 38 18.78 6.58 2.95
C SER A 38 17.30 6.22 3.04
N GLN A 39 16.87 5.64 4.16
CA GLN A 39 15.47 5.26 4.41
C GLN A 39 14.67 6.37 5.11
N THR A 40 15.26 7.53 5.40
CA THR A 40 14.54 8.65 6.01
C THR A 40 13.76 9.46 4.97
N SER A 41 12.66 10.10 5.38
CA SER A 41 11.82 10.93 4.48
C SER A 41 12.57 12.05 3.78
N LYS A 42 13.69 12.52 4.34
CA LYS A 42 14.53 13.58 3.75
C LYS A 42 15.39 13.08 2.59
N ASN A 43 15.65 11.77 2.52
CA ASN A 43 16.54 11.15 1.55
C ASN A 43 15.79 10.25 0.56
N LEU A 44 14.46 10.20 0.63
CA LEU A 44 13.65 9.59 -0.41
C LEU A 44 13.70 10.47 -1.67
N VAL A 45 14.12 9.89 -2.79
CA VAL A 45 14.13 10.59 -4.08
C VAL A 45 12.74 10.43 -4.71
N PRO A 46 11.94 11.49 -4.86
CA PRO A 46 10.64 11.36 -5.48
C PRO A 46 10.82 11.05 -6.97
N LEU A 47 10.05 10.10 -7.49
CA LEU A 47 9.95 9.82 -8.92
C LEU A 47 8.70 10.46 -9.54
N GLY A 48 7.59 10.52 -8.80
CA GLY A 48 6.37 11.12 -9.28
C GLY A 48 5.26 11.22 -8.23
N LEU A 49 4.37 12.17 -8.43
CA LEU A 49 3.14 12.36 -7.65
C LEU A 49 1.96 12.30 -8.61
N PHE A 50 1.03 11.39 -8.36
CA PHE A 50 -0.09 11.13 -9.26
C PHE A 50 -1.41 11.27 -8.53
N GLU A 51 -2.27 12.16 -9.00
CA GLU A 51 -3.65 12.22 -8.53
C GLU A 51 -4.46 11.09 -9.16
N ILE A 52 -5.14 10.32 -8.32
CA ILE A 52 -6.01 9.23 -8.74
C ILE A 52 -7.38 9.41 -8.12
N GLU A 53 -8.42 8.92 -8.81
CA GLU A 53 -9.78 8.96 -8.26
C GLU A 53 -9.94 7.97 -7.09
N LYS A 54 -9.33 6.79 -7.22
CA LYS A 54 -9.39 5.71 -6.25
C LYS A 54 -8.21 4.77 -6.41
N GLU A 55 -7.65 4.33 -5.30
CA GLU A 55 -6.63 3.30 -5.27
C GLU A 55 -7.20 1.95 -5.71
N ASN A 56 -6.92 1.55 -6.94
CA ASN A 56 -7.11 0.20 -7.47
C ASN A 56 -6.25 0.00 -8.73
N THR A 57 -6.03 -1.26 -9.12
CA THR A 57 -5.18 -1.61 -10.27
C THR A 57 -5.58 -0.90 -11.57
N ASP A 58 -6.88 -0.81 -11.87
CA ASP A 58 -7.34 -0.24 -13.14
C ASP A 58 -7.11 1.28 -13.20
N MET A 59 -7.35 2.00 -12.10
CA MET A 59 -7.11 3.44 -12.03
C MET A 59 -5.63 3.76 -12.04
N LEU A 60 -4.81 3.01 -11.30
CA LEU A 60 -3.35 3.16 -11.33
C LEU A 60 -2.80 2.98 -12.75
N ARG A 61 -3.28 1.95 -13.46
CA ARG A 61 -2.87 1.69 -14.85
C ARG A 61 -3.27 2.80 -15.82
N LYS A 62 -4.41 3.46 -15.58
CA LYS A 62 -4.85 4.60 -16.40
C LYS A 62 -4.06 5.87 -16.12
N THR A 63 -3.68 6.09 -14.85
CA THR A 63 -3.01 7.31 -14.43
C THR A 63 -1.50 7.29 -14.67
N LEU A 64 -0.83 6.16 -14.47
CA LEU A 64 0.61 6.08 -14.66
C LEU A 64 0.96 6.09 -16.17
N PRO A 65 1.74 7.08 -16.66
CA PRO A 65 2.14 7.14 -18.05
C PRO A 65 2.96 5.91 -18.43
N LYS A 66 2.79 5.44 -19.68
CA LYS A 66 3.55 4.31 -20.17
C LYS A 66 5.04 4.64 -20.24
N GLU A 67 5.39 5.85 -20.67
CA GLU A 67 6.78 6.32 -20.75
C GLU A 67 7.46 6.27 -19.38
N PHE A 68 6.74 6.68 -18.31
CA PHE A 68 7.25 6.60 -16.93
C PHE A 68 7.60 5.16 -16.52
N ILE A 69 6.73 4.20 -16.84
CA ILE A 69 6.97 2.77 -16.54
C ILE A 69 8.14 2.23 -17.36
N ASP A 70 8.19 2.56 -18.65
CA ASP A 70 9.26 2.11 -19.55
C ASP A 70 10.62 2.70 -19.12
N ASP A 71 10.68 3.97 -18.70
CA ASP A 71 11.88 4.62 -18.20
C ASP A 71 12.44 3.92 -16.95
N ILE A 72 11.58 3.58 -15.99
CA ILE A 72 11.99 2.81 -14.79
C ILE A 72 12.61 1.46 -15.19
N LYS A 73 12.03 0.77 -16.18
CA LYS A 73 12.55 -0.53 -16.66
C LYS A 73 13.92 -0.44 -17.32
N THR A 74 14.34 0.74 -17.77
CA THR A 74 15.66 0.93 -18.38
C THR A 74 16.80 0.99 -17.34
N GLY A 75 16.48 1.28 -16.07
CA GLY A 75 17.44 1.40 -14.97
C GLY A 75 18.07 0.06 -14.57
N LYS A 76 19.09 -0.40 -15.30
CA LYS A 76 19.74 -1.70 -15.06
C LYS A 76 21.10 -1.62 -14.37
N CYS A 77 21.81 -0.51 -14.54
CA CYS A 77 23.14 -0.31 -13.96
C CYS A 77 23.43 1.18 -13.76
N ILE A 78 24.36 1.48 -12.86
CA ILE A 78 24.91 2.82 -12.66
C ILE A 78 26.43 2.74 -12.84
N THR A 79 27.03 3.76 -13.47
CA THR A 79 28.48 3.88 -13.58
C THR A 79 29.03 4.70 -12.43
N ILE A 80 29.82 4.07 -11.57
CA ILE A 80 30.52 4.69 -10.45
C ILE A 80 32.02 4.55 -10.69
N GLU A 81 32.74 5.67 -10.79
CA GLU A 81 34.21 5.67 -10.96
C GLU A 81 34.73 4.74 -12.07
N LYS A 82 34.00 4.68 -13.21
CA LYS A 82 34.25 3.79 -14.38
C LYS A 82 33.89 2.32 -14.20
N ARG A 83 33.35 1.92 -13.05
CA ARG A 83 32.77 0.60 -12.82
C ARG A 83 31.26 0.63 -13.10
N ASN A 84 30.78 -0.30 -13.91
CA ASN A 84 29.33 -0.52 -14.04
C ASN A 84 28.86 -1.41 -12.90
N VAL A 85 28.04 -0.85 -12.02
CA VAL A 85 27.45 -1.55 -10.89
C VAL A 85 26.00 -1.90 -11.24
N PRO A 86 25.62 -3.18 -11.27
CA PRO A 86 24.25 -3.60 -11.56
C PRO A 86 23.28 -3.15 -10.47
N ILE A 87 22.07 -2.82 -10.89
CA ILE A 87 20.97 -2.42 -10.00
C ILE A 87 19.99 -3.58 -9.86
N GLN A 88 19.67 -3.96 -8.63
CA GLN A 88 18.45 -4.71 -8.30
C GLN A 88 17.34 -3.72 -7.97
N ILE A 89 16.18 -3.91 -8.58
CA ILE A 89 14.99 -3.14 -8.22
C ILE A 89 14.11 -4.00 -7.32
N LYS A 90 13.70 -3.45 -6.18
CA LYS A 90 12.79 -4.06 -5.20
C LYS A 90 11.54 -3.21 -5.06
N LEU A 91 10.41 -3.84 -4.70
CA LEU A 91 9.16 -3.15 -4.44
C LEU A 91 8.98 -2.92 -2.93
N GLY A 92 8.76 -1.66 -2.55
CA GLY A 92 8.33 -1.22 -1.22
C GLY A 92 6.92 -0.67 -1.26
N GLY A 93 6.11 -1.02 -0.26
CA GLY A 93 4.72 -0.63 -0.18
C GLY A 93 3.99 -1.45 0.87
N ASP A 94 2.85 -0.93 1.34
CA ASP A 94 1.96 -1.72 2.17
C ASP A 94 1.39 -2.93 1.37
N LEU A 95 0.77 -3.88 2.07
CA LEU A 95 0.28 -5.10 1.41
C LEU A 95 -0.82 -4.79 0.37
N MET A 96 -1.59 -3.71 0.53
CA MET A 96 -2.65 -3.35 -0.40
C MET A 96 -2.06 -2.82 -1.71
N ASN A 97 -0.99 -2.02 -1.60
CA ASN A 97 -0.21 -1.57 -2.72
C ASN A 97 0.35 -2.74 -3.53
N ALA A 98 0.93 -3.74 -2.85
CA ALA A 98 1.44 -4.94 -3.50
C ALA A 98 0.34 -5.73 -4.23
N VAL A 99 -0.85 -5.85 -3.64
CA VAL A 99 -2.03 -6.41 -4.33
C VAL A 99 -2.31 -5.69 -5.64
N TYR A 100 -2.27 -4.35 -5.65
CA TYR A 100 -2.53 -3.57 -6.85
C TYR A 100 -1.43 -3.70 -7.90
N VAL A 101 -0.17 -3.63 -7.47
CA VAL A 101 1.01 -3.76 -8.34
C VAL A 101 1.04 -5.13 -9.01
N PHE A 102 0.75 -6.20 -8.27
CA PHE A 102 0.72 -7.56 -8.83
C PHE A 102 -0.63 -7.91 -9.49
N GLY A 103 -1.62 -7.02 -9.51
CA GLY A 103 -2.91 -7.29 -10.18
C GLY A 103 -3.72 -8.42 -9.53
N LEU A 104 -3.65 -8.56 -8.21
CA LEU A 104 -4.38 -9.58 -7.45
C LEU A 104 -5.81 -9.15 -7.14
N ALA A 105 -6.69 -10.12 -6.87
CA ALA A 105 -8.10 -9.90 -6.53
C ALA A 105 -8.33 -9.26 -5.15
N GLY A 106 -7.28 -9.08 -4.35
CA GLY A 106 -7.32 -8.44 -3.03
C GLY A 106 -7.65 -9.37 -1.87
N PHE A 107 -7.79 -8.77 -0.67
CA PHE A 107 -7.87 -9.50 0.59
C PHE A 107 -9.20 -10.21 0.86
N SER A 108 -10.26 -9.83 0.15
CA SER A 108 -11.56 -10.52 0.20
C SER A 108 -11.59 -11.78 -0.68
N SER A 109 -10.56 -12.00 -1.49
CA SER A 109 -10.48 -13.18 -2.36
C SER A 109 -10.27 -14.47 -1.56
N ASN A 110 -10.50 -15.60 -2.23
CA ASN A 110 -10.20 -16.91 -1.68
C ASN A 110 -8.69 -17.17 -1.52
N HIS A 111 -7.82 -16.36 -2.14
CA HIS A 111 -6.37 -16.52 -2.11
C HIS A 111 -5.70 -15.18 -1.77
N PRO A 112 -5.86 -14.66 -0.55
CA PRO A 112 -5.57 -13.27 -0.23
C PRO A 112 -4.09 -12.99 0.06
N CYS A 113 -3.23 -14.02 0.10
CA CYS A 113 -1.79 -13.85 0.28
C CYS A 113 -1.14 -13.36 -1.03
N VAL A 114 -0.29 -12.35 -0.93
CA VAL A 114 0.50 -11.83 -2.07
C VAL A 114 1.63 -12.77 -2.46
N PHE A 115 2.08 -13.66 -1.57
CA PHE A 115 3.27 -14.50 -1.80
C PHE A 115 2.96 -15.92 -2.24
N CYS A 116 1.80 -16.46 -1.84
CA CYS A 116 1.44 -17.84 -2.14
C CYS A 116 -0.05 -17.96 -2.51
N THR A 117 -0.40 -19.10 -3.09
CA THR A 117 -1.78 -19.41 -3.50
C THR A 117 -2.58 -20.14 -2.43
N GLN A 118 -2.25 -19.99 -1.14
CA GLN A 118 -2.99 -20.63 -0.04
C GLN A 118 -4.44 -20.13 0.02
N HIS A 119 -5.39 -21.04 0.23
CA HIS A 119 -6.81 -20.69 0.37
C HIS A 119 -7.06 -19.98 1.71
N LYS A 120 -8.02 -19.04 1.77
CA LYS A 120 -8.32 -18.22 2.96
C LYS A 120 -8.63 -19.04 4.21
N ASP A 121 -9.25 -20.21 4.02
CA ASP A 121 -9.60 -21.13 5.11
C ASP A 121 -8.38 -21.83 5.71
N ASP A 122 -7.31 -21.95 4.92
CA ASP A 122 -6.09 -22.68 5.28
C ASP A 122 -4.91 -21.73 5.57
N LEU A 123 -5.15 -20.43 5.75
CA LEU A 123 -4.12 -19.43 6.05
C LEU A 123 -3.42 -19.65 7.41
N HIS A 124 -4.10 -20.36 8.30
CA HIS A 124 -3.58 -20.71 9.62
C HIS A 124 -2.60 -21.89 9.60
N ILE A 125 -2.49 -22.59 8.47
CA ILE A 125 -1.63 -23.76 8.35
C ILE A 125 -0.17 -23.32 8.31
N THR A 126 0.63 -24.02 9.09
CA THR A 126 2.08 -23.89 9.24
C THR A 126 2.71 -25.28 9.09
N GLU A 127 4.03 -25.39 9.18
CA GLU A 127 4.71 -26.69 9.10
C GLU A 127 4.30 -27.64 10.23
N GLU A 128 3.98 -27.12 11.42
CA GLU A 128 3.53 -27.91 12.58
C GLU A 128 2.05 -28.33 12.49
N THR A 129 1.24 -27.64 11.70
CA THR A 129 -0.23 -27.83 11.66
C THR A 129 -0.72 -28.40 10.33
N ALA A 130 0.20 -28.84 9.47
CA ALA A 130 -0.10 -29.46 8.19
C ALA A 130 -0.95 -30.74 8.36
N TYR A 131 -1.93 -30.94 7.47
CA TYR A 131 -2.88 -32.03 7.54
C TYR A 131 -3.23 -32.60 6.16
N ASP A 132 -3.79 -33.80 6.12
CA ASP A 132 -4.25 -34.44 4.89
C ASP A 132 -5.73 -34.13 4.68
N LYS A 133 -6.07 -33.55 3.52
CA LYS A 133 -7.44 -33.24 3.14
C LYS A 133 -7.92 -34.23 2.08
N THR A 134 -8.94 -34.98 2.41
CA THR A 134 -9.62 -35.85 1.43
C THR A 134 -10.56 -35.00 0.59
N VAL A 135 -10.22 -34.81 -0.68
CA VAL A 135 -11.06 -34.14 -1.67
C VAL A 135 -11.76 -35.20 -2.50
N VAL A 136 -13.08 -35.09 -2.61
CA VAL A 136 -13.86 -36.00 -3.44
C VAL A 136 -14.49 -35.23 -4.58
N GLU A 137 -14.13 -35.60 -5.80
CA GLU A 137 -14.59 -34.97 -7.03
C GLU A 137 -15.47 -35.94 -7.83
N GLY A 138 -16.48 -35.42 -8.54
CA GLY A 138 -17.41 -36.21 -9.35
C GLY A 138 -18.73 -36.56 -8.66
N LYS A 139 -19.66 -37.17 -9.41
CA LYS A 139 -20.99 -37.60 -8.93
C LYS A 139 -21.24 -39.06 -9.30
N GLY A 140 -21.83 -39.84 -8.40
CA GLY A 140 -22.21 -41.23 -8.66
C GLY A 140 -21.00 -42.16 -8.86
N LYS A 141 -21.00 -42.96 -9.93
CA LYS A 141 -19.95 -43.97 -10.21
C LYS A 141 -18.60 -43.36 -10.63
N THR A 142 -18.52 -42.06 -10.91
CA THR A 142 -17.26 -41.36 -11.28
C THR A 142 -16.62 -40.63 -10.11
N LYS A 143 -17.04 -40.92 -8.87
CA LYS A 143 -16.51 -40.32 -7.64
C LYS A 143 -15.04 -40.70 -7.46
N LYS A 144 -14.13 -39.75 -7.67
CA LYS A 144 -12.69 -39.91 -7.43
C LYS A 144 -12.34 -39.28 -6.08
N THR A 145 -11.71 -40.07 -5.22
CA THR A 145 -11.21 -39.59 -3.93
C THR A 145 -9.71 -39.36 -4.05
N THR A 146 -9.27 -38.14 -3.79
CA THR A 146 -7.86 -37.75 -3.80
C THR A 146 -7.51 -37.23 -2.41
N VAL A 147 -6.39 -37.69 -1.85
CA VAL A 147 -5.86 -37.15 -0.60
C VAL A 147 -4.79 -36.12 -0.95
N THR A 148 -5.01 -34.88 -0.53
CA THR A 148 -4.10 -33.76 -0.78
C THR A 148 -3.51 -33.29 0.54
N ARG A 149 -2.18 -33.29 0.66
CA ARG A 149 -1.48 -32.71 1.82
C ARG A 149 -1.60 -31.20 1.78
N ILE A 150 -2.24 -30.60 2.79
CA ILE A 150 -2.25 -29.15 3.00
C ILE A 150 -1.15 -28.82 3.99
N GLY A 151 -0.06 -28.24 3.48
CA GLY A 151 1.13 -27.91 4.26
C GLY A 151 1.46 -26.42 4.29
N ALA A 152 2.60 -26.09 4.92
CA ALA A 152 3.19 -24.77 4.87
C ALA A 152 3.47 -24.35 3.42
N THR A 153 3.28 -23.06 3.16
CA THR A 153 3.61 -22.45 1.87
C THR A 153 4.92 -21.68 1.95
N SER A 154 5.50 -21.38 0.78
CA SER A 154 6.70 -20.57 0.66
C SER A 154 6.42 -19.32 -0.18
N TYR A 155 7.24 -18.29 -0.02
CA TYR A 155 7.18 -17.11 -0.89
C TYR A 155 8.03 -17.26 -2.17
N HIS A 156 8.93 -18.26 -2.23
CA HIS A 156 9.87 -18.44 -3.34
C HIS A 156 9.90 -19.87 -3.92
N ASP A 157 9.51 -20.90 -3.16
CA ASP A 157 9.45 -22.28 -3.65
C ASP A 157 8.10 -22.58 -4.34
N LEU A 158 8.13 -22.72 -5.67
CA LEU A 158 6.95 -23.01 -6.49
C LEU A 158 6.30 -24.36 -6.13
N ASN A 159 7.06 -25.33 -5.62
CA ASN A 159 6.50 -26.61 -5.16
C ASN A 159 5.70 -26.47 -3.86
N LYS A 160 5.90 -25.35 -3.16
CA LYS A 160 5.17 -24.96 -1.95
C LYS A 160 4.23 -23.78 -2.22
N ARG A 161 3.62 -23.77 -3.41
CA ARG A 161 2.55 -22.85 -3.80
C ARG A 161 2.95 -21.37 -3.83
N ALA A 162 4.25 -21.06 -3.96
CA ALA A 162 4.69 -19.69 -4.20
C ALA A 162 4.08 -19.15 -5.50
N ARG A 163 3.72 -17.87 -5.52
CA ARG A 163 3.19 -17.21 -6.73
C ARG A 163 4.31 -16.98 -7.74
N SER A 164 3.95 -16.96 -9.03
CA SER A 164 4.86 -16.58 -10.11
C SER A 164 4.15 -15.78 -11.20
N LEU A 165 4.91 -14.94 -11.90
CA LEU A 165 4.38 -14.23 -13.08
C LEU A 165 3.96 -15.19 -14.20
N ALA A 166 4.63 -16.34 -14.32
CA ALA A 166 4.30 -17.37 -15.30
C ALA A 166 2.92 -17.99 -15.04
N GLU A 167 2.65 -18.41 -13.79
CA GLU A 167 1.35 -18.95 -13.39
C GLU A 167 0.25 -17.89 -13.56
N GLN A 168 0.52 -16.65 -13.18
CA GLN A 168 -0.41 -15.54 -13.35
C GLN A 168 -0.81 -15.33 -14.82
N LYS A 169 0.17 -15.30 -15.74
CA LYS A 169 -0.09 -15.15 -17.18
C LYS A 169 -0.99 -16.26 -17.69
N LEU A 170 -0.74 -17.51 -17.31
CA LEU A 170 -1.57 -18.66 -17.70
C LEU A 170 -3.00 -18.53 -17.17
N CYS A 171 -3.19 -18.22 -15.88
CA CYS A 171 -4.52 -18.07 -15.29
C CYS A 171 -5.33 -16.95 -15.96
N ILE A 172 -4.69 -15.82 -16.30
CA ILE A 172 -5.35 -14.69 -16.98
C ILE A 172 -5.76 -15.09 -18.41
N LEU A 173 -4.88 -15.76 -19.16
CA LEU A 173 -5.17 -16.24 -20.51
C LEU A 173 -6.35 -17.22 -20.53
N GLU A 174 -6.42 -18.11 -19.53
CA GLU A 174 -7.50 -19.08 -19.36
C GLU A 174 -8.78 -18.46 -18.77
N LYS A 175 -8.76 -17.16 -18.42
CA LYS A 175 -9.84 -16.45 -17.70
C LYS A 175 -10.26 -17.17 -16.42
N ASN A 176 -9.30 -17.82 -15.78
CA ASN A 176 -9.49 -18.58 -14.55
C ASN A 176 -8.99 -17.79 -13.35
N ASN A 177 -9.90 -17.27 -12.54
CA ASN A 177 -9.54 -16.56 -11.30
C ASN A 177 -9.48 -17.49 -10.07
N ALA A 178 -9.27 -18.79 -10.27
CA ALA A 178 -9.23 -19.76 -9.17
C ALA A 178 -8.14 -19.43 -8.14
N LEU A 179 -7.03 -18.80 -8.54
CA LEU A 179 -5.89 -18.49 -7.66
C LEU A 179 -5.81 -17.01 -7.24
N GLY A 180 -6.84 -16.22 -7.55
CA GLY A 180 -6.89 -14.79 -7.18
C GLY A 180 -6.09 -13.85 -8.09
N TYR A 181 -5.67 -14.31 -9.28
CA TYR A 181 -5.06 -13.46 -10.31
C TYR A 181 -6.15 -12.74 -11.11
N LYS A 182 -6.15 -11.41 -11.11
CA LYS A 182 -7.23 -10.61 -11.72
C LYS A 182 -6.77 -9.80 -12.94
N HIS A 183 -5.60 -9.19 -12.86
CA HIS A 183 -5.03 -8.34 -13.90
C HIS A 183 -3.57 -8.72 -14.14
N GLU A 184 -3.01 -8.33 -15.29
CA GLU A 184 -1.57 -8.32 -15.45
C GLU A 184 -0.94 -7.37 -14.41
N PRO A 185 0.32 -7.61 -13.98
CA PRO A 185 1.02 -6.70 -13.09
C PRO A 185 1.12 -5.28 -13.67
N LEU A 186 1.09 -4.27 -12.81
CA LEU A 186 1.14 -2.86 -13.18
C LEU A 186 2.43 -2.51 -13.94
N PHE A 187 3.57 -2.97 -13.42
CA PHE A 187 4.89 -2.77 -14.02
C PHE A 187 5.34 -3.94 -14.92
N GLY A 188 4.41 -4.81 -15.33
CA GLY A 188 4.71 -6.01 -16.13
C GLY A 188 5.70 -6.94 -15.43
N ASP A 189 6.84 -7.18 -16.07
CA ASP A 189 7.93 -8.07 -15.63
C ASP A 189 9.05 -7.36 -14.85
N LEU A 190 8.84 -6.11 -14.44
CA LEU A 190 9.85 -5.37 -13.65
C LEU A 190 10.10 -6.01 -12.27
N PHE A 191 9.06 -6.60 -11.68
CA PHE A 191 9.12 -7.20 -10.35
C PHE A 191 8.64 -8.64 -10.38
N GLU A 192 9.43 -9.55 -9.81
CA GLU A 192 8.91 -10.84 -9.39
C GLU A 192 8.23 -10.73 -8.02
N TYR A 193 7.40 -11.71 -7.65
CA TYR A 193 6.77 -11.75 -6.32
C TYR A 193 7.82 -11.75 -5.18
N THR A 194 9.00 -12.28 -5.44
CA THR A 194 10.15 -12.30 -4.51
C THR A 194 10.89 -10.97 -4.41
N ASP A 195 10.55 -9.99 -5.26
CA ASP A 195 11.07 -8.63 -5.19
C ASP A 195 10.25 -7.71 -4.29
N TYR A 196 9.08 -8.16 -3.85
CA TYR A 196 8.31 -7.51 -2.80
C TYR A 196 8.73 -8.01 -1.42
N CYS A 197 9.02 -7.07 -0.51
CA CYS A 197 9.32 -7.37 0.90
C CYS A 197 8.15 -6.89 1.77
N VAL A 198 7.80 -7.68 2.77
CA VAL A 198 6.70 -7.34 3.68
C VAL A 198 7.03 -6.08 4.49
N ASP A 199 6.07 -5.16 4.54
CA ASP A 199 6.14 -4.00 5.42
C ASP A 199 5.90 -4.39 6.88
N THR A 200 6.96 -4.33 7.68
CA THR A 200 6.92 -4.67 9.11
C THR A 200 6.16 -3.65 9.95
N LEU A 201 6.09 -2.38 9.54
CA LEU A 201 5.32 -1.34 10.22
C LEU A 201 3.82 -1.62 10.06
N HIS A 202 3.36 -1.81 8.83
CA HIS A 202 1.95 -2.08 8.58
C HIS A 202 1.52 -3.45 9.10
N MET A 203 2.38 -4.46 9.04
CA MET A 203 2.13 -5.76 9.68
C MET A 203 1.84 -5.59 11.17
N LYS A 204 2.69 -4.84 11.89
CA LYS A 204 2.47 -4.52 13.30
C LYS A 204 1.12 -3.84 13.53
N LEU A 205 0.87 -2.75 12.82
CA LEU A 205 -0.35 -1.95 12.97
C LEU A 205 -1.60 -2.80 12.82
N ARG A 206 -1.68 -3.56 11.72
CA ARG A 206 -2.87 -4.34 11.37
C ARG A 206 -3.13 -5.50 12.32
N ILE A 207 -2.09 -6.17 12.81
CA ILE A 207 -2.26 -7.29 13.73
C ILE A 207 -2.74 -6.80 15.09
N PHE A 208 -2.18 -5.72 15.62
CA PHE A 208 -2.69 -5.13 16.85
C PHE A 208 -4.13 -4.63 16.72
N ASP A 209 -4.49 -4.01 15.58
CA ASP A 209 -5.87 -3.59 15.31
C ASP A 209 -6.83 -4.79 15.31
N ILE A 210 -6.42 -5.93 14.73
CA ILE A 210 -7.21 -7.17 14.73
C ILE A 210 -7.40 -7.70 16.15
N ILE A 211 -6.31 -7.80 16.92
CA ILE A 211 -6.36 -8.27 18.31
C ILE A 211 -7.29 -7.38 19.13
N LEU A 212 -7.12 -6.06 19.05
CA LEU A 212 -7.98 -5.10 19.76
C LEU A 212 -9.45 -5.26 19.34
N LYS A 213 -9.73 -5.29 18.03
CA LYS A 213 -11.09 -5.44 17.52
C LYS A 213 -11.76 -6.71 18.04
N ASP A 214 -11.04 -7.83 18.07
CA ASP A 214 -11.56 -9.10 18.56
C ASP A 214 -11.81 -9.06 20.07
N MET A 215 -10.89 -8.46 20.84
CA MET A 215 -11.09 -8.22 22.27
C MET A 215 -12.34 -7.36 22.53
N LEU A 216 -12.53 -6.25 21.80
CA LEU A 216 -13.72 -5.40 21.97
C LEU A 216 -15.01 -6.12 21.59
N SER A 217 -14.97 -6.96 20.54
CA SER A 217 -16.12 -7.77 20.14
C SER A 217 -16.55 -8.73 21.25
N HIS A 218 -15.60 -9.40 21.89
CA HIS A 218 -15.89 -10.27 23.04
C HIS A 218 -16.27 -9.48 24.29
N ALA A 219 -15.60 -8.36 24.58
CA ALA A 219 -15.94 -7.49 25.70
C ALA A 219 -17.39 -6.97 25.63
N SER A 220 -17.91 -6.80 24.42
CA SER A 220 -19.30 -6.42 24.14
C SER A 220 -20.31 -7.54 24.43
N ARG A 221 -19.90 -8.81 24.50
CA ARG A 221 -20.80 -9.95 24.76
C ARG A 221 -20.96 -10.17 26.26
N THR A 222 -21.95 -9.52 26.85
CA THR A 222 -22.15 -9.58 28.31
C THR A 222 -23.04 -10.73 28.79
N GLY A 223 -23.72 -11.45 27.88
CA GLY A 223 -24.78 -12.41 28.24
C GLY A 223 -26.04 -11.78 28.85
N LYS A 224 -26.09 -10.45 28.99
CA LYS A 224 -27.22 -9.66 29.49
C LYS A 224 -27.87 -8.84 28.38
N TYR A 225 -29.04 -8.27 28.67
CA TYR A 225 -29.82 -7.45 27.75
C TYR A 225 -30.28 -6.13 28.40
N GLY A 226 -30.73 -5.17 27.59
CA GLY A 226 -31.35 -3.93 28.08
C GLY A 226 -30.39 -3.01 28.85
N SER A 227 -30.86 -2.48 30.00
CA SER A 227 -30.10 -1.55 30.83
C SER A 227 -28.91 -2.20 31.55
N GLU A 228 -29.03 -3.47 31.95
CA GLU A 228 -27.95 -4.21 32.60
C GLU A 228 -26.76 -4.41 31.65
N HIS A 229 -27.05 -4.79 30.41
CA HIS A 229 -26.06 -4.88 29.34
C HIS A 229 -25.30 -3.56 29.13
N LEU A 230 -26.04 -2.46 29.05
CA LEU A 230 -25.47 -1.13 28.87
C LEU A 230 -24.56 -0.75 30.04
N ALA A 231 -24.99 -0.98 31.27
CA ALA A 231 -24.20 -0.66 32.47
C ALA A 231 -22.87 -1.42 32.50
N ILE A 232 -22.86 -2.70 32.09
CA ILE A 232 -21.64 -3.50 31.98
C ILE A 232 -20.70 -2.92 30.90
N ILE A 233 -21.23 -2.63 29.71
CA ILE A 233 -20.45 -2.03 28.62
C ILE A 233 -19.86 -0.68 29.03
N GLU A 234 -20.66 0.20 29.64
CA GLU A 234 -20.22 1.53 30.08
C GLU A 234 -19.12 1.43 31.15
N ASN A 235 -19.21 0.45 32.06
CA ASN A 235 -18.16 0.20 33.03
C ASN A 235 -16.84 -0.23 32.35
N LYS A 236 -16.91 -1.17 31.39
CA LYS A 236 -15.73 -1.60 30.61
C LYS A 236 -15.12 -0.43 29.81
N ILE A 237 -15.94 0.40 29.19
CA ILE A 237 -15.50 1.61 28.48
C ILE A 237 -14.80 2.58 29.44
N LYS A 238 -15.35 2.79 30.65
CA LYS A 238 -14.73 3.64 31.66
C LYS A 238 -13.33 3.15 32.03
N ILE A 239 -13.17 1.85 32.26
CA ILE A 239 -11.88 1.22 32.55
C ILE A 239 -10.90 1.43 31.39
N LEU A 240 -11.33 1.12 30.16
CA LEU A 240 -10.51 1.30 28.96
C LEU A 240 -10.09 2.76 28.75
N ASN A 241 -11.00 3.72 28.97
CA ASN A 241 -10.71 5.15 28.84
C ASN A 241 -9.77 5.67 29.93
N GLN A 242 -9.87 5.16 31.16
CA GLN A 242 -8.90 5.45 32.21
C GLN A 242 -7.50 4.93 31.84
N HIS A 243 -7.42 3.73 31.26
CA HIS A 243 -6.17 3.18 30.73
C HIS A 243 -5.61 4.03 29.59
N CYS A 244 -6.45 4.41 28.60
CA CYS A 244 -6.05 5.30 27.51
C CYS A 244 -5.46 6.61 28.03
N GLN A 245 -6.16 7.26 28.97
CA GLN A 245 -5.72 8.53 29.53
C GLN A 245 -4.34 8.44 30.20
N LYS A 246 -4.04 7.31 30.86
CA LYS A 246 -2.73 7.06 31.50
C LYS A 246 -1.62 6.73 30.51
N THR A 247 -1.95 6.10 29.38
CA THR A 247 -0.96 5.51 28.46
C THR A 247 -0.77 6.31 27.17
N VAL A 248 -1.84 6.53 26.42
CA VAL A 248 -1.81 7.14 25.07
C VAL A 248 -2.44 8.53 25.01
N GLY A 249 -3.07 8.98 26.10
CA GLY A 249 -3.72 10.27 26.23
C GLY A 249 -5.18 10.29 25.74
N LYS A 250 -5.76 11.49 25.66
CA LYS A 250 -7.21 11.70 25.42
C LYS A 250 -7.65 11.61 23.96
N ARG A 251 -6.72 11.53 23.01
CA ARG A 251 -7.04 11.51 21.56
C ARG A 251 -7.59 10.18 21.06
N PHE A 252 -7.42 9.12 21.86
CA PHE A 252 -7.94 7.80 21.60
C PHE A 252 -8.82 7.40 22.77
N PHE A 253 -10.08 7.07 22.50
CA PHE A 253 -11.06 6.70 23.51
C PHE A 253 -12.05 5.68 22.97
N PHE A 254 -12.78 5.05 23.87
CA PHE A 254 -13.81 4.08 23.57
C PHE A 254 -15.18 4.66 23.85
N GLN A 255 -16.15 4.25 23.06
CA GLN A 255 -17.54 4.65 23.19
C GLN A 255 -18.47 3.48 22.86
N VAL A 256 -19.74 3.66 23.21
CA VAL A 256 -20.78 2.74 22.77
C VAL A 256 -21.15 3.12 21.35
N ASP A 257 -21.12 2.13 20.46
CA ASP A 257 -21.72 2.23 19.14
C ASP A 257 -23.02 1.42 19.10
N VAL A 258 -23.99 1.92 18.36
CA VAL A 258 -25.33 1.31 18.26
C VAL A 258 -25.59 0.99 16.81
N ASP A 259 -25.45 -0.29 16.46
CA ASP A 259 -25.71 -0.81 15.13
C ASP A 259 -26.91 -1.77 15.19
N ASP A 260 -27.99 -1.46 14.46
CA ASP A 260 -29.20 -2.28 14.37
C ASP A 260 -29.68 -2.86 15.71
N LYS A 261 -29.73 -2.02 16.76
CA LYS A 261 -30.12 -2.33 18.16
C LYS A 261 -29.07 -3.07 19.01
N ASN A 262 -27.96 -3.49 18.42
CA ASN A 262 -26.83 -4.06 19.16
C ASN A 262 -25.92 -2.94 19.66
N LYS A 263 -25.58 -2.99 20.95
CA LYS A 263 -24.63 -2.05 21.55
C LYS A 263 -23.27 -2.72 21.62
N THR A 264 -22.26 -2.07 21.04
CA THR A 264 -20.90 -2.61 20.99
C THR A 264 -19.89 -1.57 21.45
N ILE A 265 -18.76 -2.03 21.94
CA ILE A 265 -17.63 -1.17 22.28
C ILE A 265 -16.84 -0.90 20.99
N THR A 266 -16.69 0.36 20.63
CA THR A 266 -15.83 0.77 19.51
C THR A 266 -14.79 1.77 19.97
N SER A 267 -13.66 1.79 19.27
CA SER A 267 -12.61 2.78 19.47
C SER A 267 -12.80 3.96 18.54
N HIS A 268 -12.72 5.17 19.08
CA HIS A 268 -12.64 6.41 18.33
C HIS A 268 -11.17 6.85 18.18
N GLY A 269 -10.73 7.02 16.94
CA GLY A 269 -9.34 7.28 16.56
C GLY A 269 -8.58 6.02 16.17
N LYS A 270 -7.33 6.19 15.71
CA LYS A 270 -6.42 5.10 15.34
C LYS A 270 -5.15 5.19 16.19
N LEU A 271 -4.68 4.05 16.69
CA LEU A 271 -3.40 3.99 17.40
C LEU A 271 -2.28 3.92 16.36
N SER A 272 -1.40 4.93 16.36
CA SER A 272 -0.15 4.86 15.60
C SER A 272 0.79 3.81 16.20
N GLY A 273 1.85 3.46 15.47
CA GLY A 273 2.75 2.37 15.88
C GLY A 273 3.36 2.57 17.28
N HIS A 274 3.70 3.81 17.64
CA HIS A 274 4.19 4.14 18.98
C HIS A 274 3.09 4.06 20.04
N LEU A 275 1.88 4.53 19.71
CA LEU A 275 0.75 4.48 20.65
C LEU A 275 0.29 3.05 20.93
N GLN A 276 0.40 2.12 19.97
CA GLN A 276 0.12 0.70 20.22
C GLN A 276 1.08 0.09 21.26
N ASP A 277 2.37 0.47 21.23
CA ASP A 277 3.35 0.00 22.22
C ASP A 277 3.01 0.49 23.64
N LEU A 278 2.55 1.74 23.75
CA LEU A 278 2.12 2.35 25.01
C LEU A 278 0.76 1.81 25.48
N PHE A 279 -0.14 1.49 24.54
CA PHE A 279 -1.47 1.00 24.86
C PHE A 279 -1.43 -0.42 25.42
N PHE A 280 -0.68 -1.32 24.78
CA PHE A 280 -0.58 -2.71 25.21
C PHE A 280 0.50 -2.95 26.26
N VAL A 281 0.77 -2.02 27.18
CA VAL A 281 1.73 -2.24 28.29
C VAL A 281 1.29 -3.36 29.23
N ASP A 282 2.19 -3.81 30.10
CA ASP A 282 1.93 -4.90 31.06
C ASP A 282 0.74 -4.62 32.00
N THR A 283 0.36 -3.34 32.16
CA THR A 283 -0.78 -2.89 32.95
C THR A 283 -2.09 -2.78 32.17
N PHE A 284 -2.18 -3.31 30.94
CA PHE A 284 -3.45 -3.34 30.22
C PHE A 284 -4.50 -4.14 31.02
N PRO A 285 -5.73 -3.60 31.22
CA PRO A 285 -6.73 -4.20 32.10
C PRO A 285 -7.48 -5.35 31.43
N TYR A 286 -6.79 -6.48 31.16
CA TYR A 286 -7.39 -7.65 30.52
C TYR A 286 -8.56 -8.21 31.32
N ASP A 287 -8.35 -8.42 32.62
CA ASP A 287 -9.26 -9.14 33.52
C ASP A 287 -10.52 -8.31 33.85
N ASP A 288 -10.43 -6.98 33.74
CA ASP A 288 -11.57 -6.08 33.95
C ASP A 288 -12.47 -5.93 32.70
N VAL A 289 -11.97 -6.34 31.53
CA VAL A 289 -12.61 -6.10 30.24
C VAL A 289 -13.14 -7.41 29.61
N LEU A 290 -12.45 -8.52 29.84
CA LEU A 290 -12.74 -9.84 29.27
C LEU A 290 -12.98 -10.87 30.39
N ASP A 291 -13.64 -11.97 30.05
CA ASP A 291 -13.77 -13.12 30.96
C ASP A 291 -12.40 -13.77 31.21
N ASP A 292 -12.17 -14.31 32.41
CA ASP A 292 -10.85 -14.76 32.89
C ASP A 292 -10.05 -15.63 31.89
N GLU A 293 -10.67 -16.64 31.28
CA GLU A 293 -10.00 -17.53 30.32
C GLU A 293 -9.57 -16.78 29.05
N LEU A 294 -10.42 -15.88 28.56
CA LEU A 294 -10.15 -15.08 27.37
C LEU A 294 -9.15 -13.95 27.67
N ALA A 295 -9.22 -13.36 28.85
CA ALA A 295 -8.26 -12.37 29.36
C ALA A 295 -6.84 -12.95 29.38
N GLN A 296 -6.68 -14.15 29.94
CA GLN A 296 -5.41 -14.88 29.95
C GLN A 296 -4.92 -15.15 28.53
N SER A 297 -5.80 -15.68 27.67
CA SER A 297 -5.46 -16.02 26.28
C SER A 297 -5.03 -14.79 25.47
N ALA A 298 -5.76 -13.67 25.58
CA ALA A 298 -5.45 -12.42 24.92
C ALA A 298 -4.10 -11.85 25.37
N ARG A 299 -3.80 -11.92 26.67
CA ARG A 299 -2.50 -11.52 27.22
C ARG A 299 -1.35 -12.33 26.62
N VAL A 300 -1.50 -13.65 26.52
CA VAL A 300 -0.48 -14.53 25.91
C VAL A 300 -0.27 -14.20 24.44
N VAL A 301 -1.34 -13.97 23.67
CA VAL A 301 -1.27 -13.56 22.26
C VAL A 301 -0.48 -12.26 22.09
N VAL A 302 -0.84 -11.22 22.86
CA VAL A 302 -0.19 -9.90 22.79
C VAL A 302 1.30 -10.01 23.14
N ASN A 303 1.63 -10.73 24.23
CA ASN A 303 3.01 -10.90 24.66
C ASN A 303 3.84 -11.69 23.64
N LYS A 304 3.27 -12.75 23.07
CA LYS A 304 3.95 -13.54 22.03
C LYS A 304 4.20 -12.71 20.77
N PHE A 305 3.26 -11.84 20.40
CA PHE A 305 3.45 -10.94 19.27
C PHE A 305 4.53 -9.88 19.54
N LYS A 306 4.57 -9.30 20.74
CA LYS A 306 5.62 -8.37 21.16
C LYS A 306 7.01 -9.00 21.13
N GLU A 307 7.14 -10.23 21.61
CA GLU A 307 8.39 -11.00 21.55
C GLU A 307 8.85 -11.18 20.11
N LEU A 308 7.94 -11.53 19.19
CA LEU A 308 8.24 -11.62 17.76
C LEU A 308 8.69 -10.28 17.17
N LEU A 309 8.03 -9.17 17.53
CA LEU A 309 8.42 -7.84 17.04
C LEU A 309 9.80 -7.40 17.57
N GLN A 310 10.18 -7.81 18.78
CA GLN A 310 11.53 -7.59 19.30
C GLN A 310 12.56 -8.35 18.47
N GLU A 311 12.26 -9.60 18.09
CA GLU A 311 13.13 -10.40 17.24
C GLU A 311 13.29 -9.78 15.84
N VAL A 312 12.20 -9.31 15.22
CA VAL A 312 12.25 -8.61 13.93
C VAL A 312 13.12 -7.35 14.01
N LYS A 313 13.05 -6.60 15.11
CA LYS A 313 13.84 -5.37 15.32
C LYS A 313 15.32 -5.61 15.60
N ALA A 314 15.69 -6.80 16.07
CA ALA A 314 17.07 -7.13 16.38
C ALA A 314 17.96 -7.19 15.12
N ASN A 315 17.36 -7.19 13.91
CA ASN A 315 18.00 -7.07 12.60
C ASN A 315 19.27 -7.93 12.47
N SER A 316 19.17 -9.22 12.84
CA SER A 316 20.27 -10.15 12.67
C SER A 316 19.82 -11.42 11.96
N LYS A 317 20.45 -11.69 10.81
CA LYS A 317 20.32 -12.97 10.10
C LYS A 317 20.69 -14.17 10.97
N THR A 318 21.49 -13.98 12.02
CA THR A 318 21.94 -15.05 12.93
C THR A 318 20.81 -15.64 13.78
N HIS A 319 19.66 -14.98 13.89
CA HIS A 319 18.55 -15.43 14.73
C HIS A 319 17.37 -16.01 13.95
N ASN A 320 17.59 -16.42 12.70
CA ASN A 320 16.49 -16.84 11.84
C ASN A 320 15.69 -18.04 12.37
N ASP A 321 16.36 -19.01 13.00
CA ASP A 321 15.68 -20.18 13.59
C ASP A 321 14.77 -19.78 14.76
N ARG A 322 15.21 -18.80 15.56
CA ARG A 322 14.40 -18.22 16.64
C ARG A 322 13.20 -17.47 16.07
N LEU A 323 13.40 -16.65 15.03
CA LEU A 323 12.29 -15.95 14.37
C LEU A 323 11.27 -16.95 13.81
N LYS A 324 11.74 -18.01 13.13
CA LYS A 324 10.88 -19.09 12.62
C LYS A 324 10.05 -19.74 13.74
N PHE A 325 10.71 -20.12 14.84
CA PHE A 325 10.03 -20.69 16.00
C PHE A 325 8.96 -19.75 16.57
N LEU A 326 9.30 -18.48 16.82
CA LEU A 326 8.37 -17.48 17.35
C LEU A 326 7.19 -17.23 16.41
N SER A 327 7.45 -17.15 15.10
CA SER A 327 6.44 -17.02 14.05
C SER A 327 5.39 -18.12 14.10
N ILE A 328 5.82 -19.38 14.13
CA ILE A 328 4.94 -20.55 14.15
C ILE A 328 4.16 -20.60 15.47
N GLN A 329 4.85 -20.38 16.60
CA GLN A 329 4.21 -20.37 17.92
C GLN A 329 3.17 -19.24 18.04
N PHE A 330 3.43 -18.06 17.47
CA PHE A 330 2.46 -16.97 17.47
C PHE A 330 1.14 -17.38 16.78
N VAL A 331 1.20 -17.98 15.58
CA VAL A 331 0.00 -18.41 14.86
C VAL A 331 -0.76 -19.48 15.65
N LYS A 332 -0.04 -20.43 16.26
CA LYS A 332 -0.61 -21.48 17.11
C LYS A 332 -1.35 -20.92 18.32
N VAL A 333 -0.70 -20.02 19.07
CA VAL A 333 -1.29 -19.34 20.23
C VAL A 333 -2.47 -18.48 19.82
N PHE A 334 -2.37 -17.72 18.72
CA PHE A 334 -3.46 -16.91 18.19
C PHE A 334 -4.68 -17.76 17.87
N ARG A 335 -4.51 -18.90 17.19
CA ARG A 335 -5.58 -19.84 16.86
C ARG A 335 -6.23 -20.47 18.09
N ALA A 336 -5.43 -20.83 19.08
CA ALA A 336 -5.91 -21.44 20.31
C ALA A 336 -6.61 -20.43 21.26
N SER A 337 -6.38 -19.13 21.08
CA SER A 337 -6.83 -18.08 22.01
C SER A 337 -8.35 -17.87 22.11
N GLY A 338 -9.13 -18.38 21.15
CA GLY A 338 -10.57 -18.12 21.08
C GLY A 338 -10.94 -16.68 20.67
N LEU A 339 -9.97 -15.78 20.45
CA LEU A 339 -10.24 -14.41 19.97
C LEU A 339 -10.94 -14.42 18.61
N ARG A 340 -10.46 -15.26 17.69
CA ARG A 340 -11.00 -15.38 16.33
C ARG A 340 -10.72 -16.74 15.70
N THR A 341 -11.64 -17.18 14.84
CA THR A 341 -11.56 -18.46 14.10
C THR A 341 -10.87 -18.37 12.73
N THR A 342 -10.64 -17.18 12.19
CA THR A 342 -9.96 -16.96 10.90
C THR A 342 -8.62 -16.26 11.07
N VAL A 343 -7.70 -16.51 10.13
CA VAL A 343 -6.36 -15.91 10.10
C VAL A 343 -6.30 -14.90 8.95
N THR A 344 -5.76 -13.72 9.22
CA THR A 344 -5.62 -12.67 8.20
C THR A 344 -4.33 -12.88 7.39
N PRO A 345 -4.21 -12.25 6.20
CA PRO A 345 -3.01 -12.37 5.37
C PRO A 345 -1.71 -12.01 6.11
N TYR A 346 -1.72 -10.97 6.95
CA TYR A 346 -0.54 -10.60 7.75
C TYR A 346 -0.15 -11.68 8.77
N ILE A 347 -1.11 -12.29 9.46
CA ILE A 347 -0.84 -13.38 10.41
C ILE A 347 -0.33 -14.62 9.66
N HIS A 348 -0.86 -14.91 8.47
CA HIS A 348 -0.34 -15.98 7.61
C HIS A 348 1.10 -15.72 7.17
N ILE A 349 1.41 -14.48 6.78
CA ILE A 349 2.77 -14.04 6.41
C ILE A 349 3.73 -14.26 7.58
N ILE A 350 3.32 -13.96 8.82
CA ILE A 350 4.14 -14.27 9.99
C ILE A 350 4.47 -15.77 10.06
N GLY A 351 3.45 -16.62 9.97
CA GLY A 351 3.59 -18.07 10.18
C GLY A 351 4.35 -18.83 9.10
N ASN A 352 4.42 -18.29 7.87
CA ASN A 352 4.98 -19.02 6.72
C ASN A 352 6.11 -18.27 5.99
N HIS A 353 6.05 -16.93 5.90
CA HIS A 353 6.91 -16.18 4.97
C HIS A 353 7.92 -15.27 5.67
N LEU A 354 7.63 -14.78 6.88
CA LEU A 354 8.45 -13.78 7.57
C LEU A 354 9.90 -14.23 7.80
N PHE A 355 10.09 -15.46 8.25
CA PHE A 355 11.43 -16.02 8.44
C PHE A 355 12.12 -16.36 7.12
N GLU A 356 11.38 -16.74 6.07
CA GLU A 356 11.99 -16.93 4.74
C GLU A 356 12.51 -15.58 4.20
N PHE A 357 11.76 -14.49 4.42
CA PHE A 357 12.24 -13.15 4.05
C PHE A 357 13.51 -12.78 4.79
N ASN A 358 13.58 -13.02 6.09
CA ASN A 358 14.75 -12.69 6.90
C ASN A 358 16.01 -13.50 6.51
N GLN A 359 15.85 -14.70 5.96
CA GLN A 359 16.98 -15.46 5.40
C GLN A 359 17.57 -14.77 4.17
N LEU A 360 16.71 -14.24 3.31
CA LEU A 360 17.09 -13.73 2.00
C LEU A 360 17.32 -12.21 1.98
N ASN A 361 16.73 -11.48 2.91
CA ASN A 361 16.75 -10.02 3.03
C ASN A 361 16.88 -9.62 4.51
N ASP A 362 17.47 -8.46 4.81
CA ASP A 362 17.41 -7.91 6.17
C ASP A 362 16.07 -7.19 6.36
N LEU A 363 15.19 -7.70 7.24
CA LEU A 363 13.86 -7.11 7.46
C LEU A 363 13.94 -5.66 7.96
N GLY A 364 15.03 -5.27 8.61
CA GLY A 364 15.26 -3.90 9.07
C GLY A 364 15.34 -2.91 7.92
N ASP A 365 15.87 -3.33 6.78
CA ASP A 365 16.07 -2.49 5.61
C ASP A 365 14.77 -2.17 4.84
N PHE A 366 13.71 -2.93 5.11
CA PHE A 366 12.41 -2.80 4.44
C PHE A 366 11.35 -2.09 5.29
N ASN A 367 11.77 -1.41 6.35
CA ASN A 367 10.86 -0.53 7.10
C ASN A 367 10.39 0.65 6.21
N MET A 368 9.07 0.91 6.25
CA MET A 368 8.39 1.95 5.47
C MET A 368 8.17 3.26 6.24
N GLN A 369 8.68 3.39 7.46
CA GLN A 369 8.51 4.59 8.29
C GLN A 369 8.98 5.90 7.60
N GLY A 370 9.99 5.83 6.73
CA GLY A 370 10.43 6.98 5.94
C GLY A 370 9.39 7.45 4.93
N VAL A 371 8.66 6.52 4.33
CA VAL A 371 7.64 6.79 3.32
C VAL A 371 6.41 7.43 3.98
N GLU A 372 5.98 6.92 5.13
CA GLU A 372 4.92 7.52 5.95
C GLU A 372 5.22 8.97 6.34
N LYS A 373 6.44 9.23 6.84
CA LYS A 373 6.90 10.60 7.13
C LYS A 373 6.99 11.46 5.86
N GLY A 374 7.20 10.83 4.71
CA GLY A 374 7.11 11.45 3.39
C GLY A 374 5.69 11.90 3.08
N ASN A 375 4.68 11.07 3.32
CA ASN A 375 3.27 11.44 3.15
C ASN A 375 2.83 12.57 4.09
N ASP A 376 3.31 12.57 5.35
CA ASP A 376 3.10 13.68 6.28
C ASP A 376 3.74 14.99 5.77
N LEU A 377 4.90 14.90 5.12
CA LEU A 377 5.54 16.03 4.47
C LEU A 377 4.72 16.50 3.26
N LEU A 378 4.27 15.59 2.39
CA LEU A 378 3.43 15.92 1.24
C LEU A 378 2.16 16.67 1.67
N SER A 379 1.47 16.17 2.70
CA SER A 379 0.28 16.81 3.27
C SER A 379 0.58 18.22 3.74
N ARG A 380 1.68 18.42 4.48
CA ARG A 380 2.11 19.76 4.90
C ARG A 380 2.45 20.65 3.73
N LEU A 381 3.16 20.15 2.72
CA LEU A 381 3.52 20.93 1.53
C LEU A 381 2.28 21.39 0.77
N TYR A 382 1.27 20.53 0.65
CA TYR A 382 -0.01 20.84 0.01
C TYR A 382 -0.77 21.96 0.75
N PHE A 383 -0.89 21.87 2.08
CA PHE A 383 -1.63 22.87 2.87
C PHE A 383 -0.82 24.13 3.24
N SER A 384 0.50 24.11 3.07
CA SER A 384 1.37 25.25 3.42
C SER A 384 1.34 26.40 2.42
N SER A 385 0.81 26.20 1.20
CA SER A 385 0.73 27.27 0.20
C SER A 385 -0.45 28.18 0.52
N THR A 386 -0.17 29.43 0.85
CA THR A 386 -1.17 30.47 1.13
C THR A 386 -2.07 30.79 -0.07
N ASN A 387 -1.60 30.49 -1.29
CA ASN A 387 -2.40 30.46 -2.52
C ASN A 387 -2.40 29.04 -3.08
N PRO A 388 -3.55 28.47 -3.50
CA PRO A 388 -3.56 27.22 -4.25
C PRO A 388 -2.72 27.41 -5.50
N ALA A 389 -1.60 26.69 -5.60
CA ALA A 389 -0.80 26.71 -6.82
C ALA A 389 -1.66 26.15 -7.97
N LYS A 390 -1.55 26.75 -9.18
CA LYS A 390 -2.22 26.24 -10.38
C LYS A 390 -1.90 24.75 -10.62
N TYR A 391 -0.67 24.35 -10.30
CA TYR A 391 -0.18 22.97 -10.38
C TYR A 391 0.37 22.53 -9.01
N PRO A 392 -0.49 22.08 -8.08
CA PRO A 392 -0.09 21.80 -6.69
C PRO A 392 0.89 20.63 -6.60
N LEU A 393 0.71 19.57 -7.38
CA LEU A 393 1.59 18.40 -7.38
C LEU A 393 2.99 18.74 -7.90
N LEU A 394 3.09 19.48 -9.01
CA LEU A 394 4.36 20.00 -9.53
C LEU A 394 5.09 20.80 -8.44
N THR A 395 4.38 21.74 -7.80
CA THR A 395 4.94 22.59 -6.76
C THR A 395 5.46 21.77 -5.58
N MET A 396 4.72 20.73 -5.18
CA MET A 396 5.14 19.81 -4.12
C MET A 396 6.40 19.04 -4.53
N LEU A 397 6.43 18.49 -5.75
CA LEU A 397 7.56 17.72 -6.27
C LEU A 397 8.84 18.59 -6.36
N GLN A 398 8.72 19.82 -6.86
CA GLN A 398 9.83 20.78 -6.88
C GLN A 398 10.37 21.11 -5.48
N LYS A 399 9.47 21.27 -4.49
CA LYS A 399 9.89 21.49 -3.10
C LYS A 399 10.62 20.27 -2.52
N LEU A 400 10.19 19.05 -2.84
CA LEU A 400 10.90 17.83 -2.44
C LEU A 400 12.29 17.76 -3.05
N TYR A 401 12.44 18.04 -4.35
CA TYR A 401 13.75 18.08 -4.98
C TYR A 401 14.67 19.15 -4.37
N ARG A 402 14.14 20.34 -4.05
CA ARG A 402 14.90 21.37 -3.35
C ARG A 402 15.35 20.91 -1.96
N MET A 403 14.53 20.13 -1.26
CA MET A 403 14.95 19.53 0.01
C MET A 403 16.09 18.53 -0.16
N LEU A 404 16.07 17.72 -1.22
CA LEU A 404 17.16 16.79 -1.55
C LEU A 404 18.43 17.51 -1.95
N GLU A 405 18.32 18.57 -2.77
CA GLU A 405 19.43 19.43 -3.16
C GLU A 405 20.17 19.95 -1.91
N MET A 406 19.43 20.40 -0.89
CA MET A 406 20.02 20.90 0.36
C MET A 406 20.77 19.82 1.17
N ASN A 407 20.60 18.52 0.88
CA ASN A 407 21.34 17.45 1.54
C ASN A 407 22.74 17.25 0.94
N PHE A 408 23.04 17.80 -0.24
CA PHE A 408 24.37 17.70 -0.84
C PHE A 408 25.30 18.80 -0.31
N GLU A 409 26.44 18.38 0.24
CA GLU A 409 27.49 19.30 0.69
C GLU A 409 28.27 19.88 -0.50
N ASN A 410 28.49 19.07 -1.55
CA ASN A 410 29.23 19.46 -2.75
C ASN A 410 28.37 20.30 -3.70
N GLN A 411 28.87 21.48 -4.08
CA GLN A 411 28.15 22.41 -4.97
C GLN A 411 27.84 21.81 -6.35
N ASN A 412 28.76 21.06 -6.95
CA ASN A 412 28.53 20.44 -8.26
C ASN A 412 27.40 19.42 -8.21
N HIS A 413 27.27 18.68 -7.10
CA HIS A 413 26.15 17.75 -6.90
C HIS A 413 24.83 18.49 -6.69
N ARG A 414 24.85 19.63 -5.98
CA ARG A 414 23.67 20.51 -5.87
C ARG A 414 23.23 21.04 -7.23
N ASP A 415 24.16 21.56 -8.02
CA ASP A 415 23.86 22.12 -9.34
C ASP A 415 23.29 21.05 -10.29
N ALA A 416 23.85 19.83 -10.26
CA ALA A 416 23.33 18.70 -11.02
C ALA A 416 21.92 18.29 -10.58
N MET A 417 21.65 18.25 -9.26
CA MET A 417 20.31 17.97 -8.73
C MET A 417 19.31 19.07 -9.08
N ALA A 418 19.72 20.34 -9.03
CA ALA A 418 18.89 21.48 -9.42
C ALA A 418 18.60 21.52 -10.92
N GLU A 419 19.54 21.08 -11.77
CA GLU A 419 19.29 20.86 -13.19
C GLU A 419 18.28 19.73 -13.40
N PHE A 420 18.49 18.57 -12.76
CA PHE A 420 17.56 17.44 -12.82
C PHE A 420 16.14 17.82 -12.37
N ALA A 421 16.00 18.56 -11.27
CA ALA A 421 14.71 19.01 -10.76
C ALA A 421 13.99 19.99 -11.71
N ARG A 422 14.73 20.71 -12.55
CA ARG A 422 14.15 21.62 -13.56
C ARG A 422 13.73 20.90 -14.83
N THR A 423 14.46 19.85 -15.24
CA THR A 423 14.27 19.18 -16.54
C THR A 423 13.54 17.83 -16.46
N GLY A 424 13.62 17.16 -15.31
CA GLY A 424 13.12 15.80 -15.08
C GLY A 424 11.70 15.74 -14.49
N VAL A 425 11.05 16.88 -14.29
CA VAL A 425 9.65 16.89 -13.89
C VAL A 425 8.79 16.82 -15.14
N TYR A 426 8.19 15.66 -15.39
CA TYR A 426 7.10 15.53 -16.34
C TYR A 426 5.97 16.44 -15.87
N ASP A 427 5.70 17.51 -16.60
CA ASP A 427 4.47 18.24 -16.42
C ASP A 427 3.79 18.52 -17.76
N LEU A 428 2.47 18.56 -17.65
CA LEU A 428 1.45 18.90 -18.65
C LEU A 428 1.04 17.74 -19.57
N VAL A 429 0.05 16.98 -19.10
CA VAL A 429 -1.11 16.72 -19.97
C VAL A 429 -1.55 18.10 -20.45
N ASP A 430 -1.26 18.40 -21.71
CA ASP A 430 -1.61 19.65 -22.36
C ASP A 430 -3.13 19.87 -22.17
N ASP A 431 -3.53 20.82 -21.32
CA ASP A 431 -4.93 21.19 -21.14
C ASP A 431 -5.55 21.58 -22.50
N ALA A 432 -4.72 22.04 -23.46
CA ALA A 432 -5.13 22.31 -24.83
C ALA A 432 -5.54 21.03 -25.62
N ALA A 433 -5.16 19.83 -25.18
CA ALA A 433 -5.61 18.56 -25.76
C ALA A 433 -6.98 18.12 -25.23
N LEU A 434 -7.35 18.53 -24.01
CA LEU A 434 -8.68 18.30 -23.41
C LEU A 434 -9.72 19.29 -23.96
N GLU A 435 -9.36 20.56 -24.14
CA GLU A 435 -10.23 21.56 -24.78
C GLU A 435 -10.44 21.30 -26.29
N ARG A 436 -9.46 20.70 -26.97
CA ARG A 436 -9.62 20.24 -28.37
C ARG A 436 -10.56 19.05 -28.53
N ARG A 437 -10.86 18.30 -27.45
CA ARG A 437 -11.85 17.21 -27.46
C ARG A 437 -13.26 17.66 -27.06
N SER A 438 -13.41 18.78 -26.34
CA SER A 438 -14.74 19.33 -26.00
C SER A 438 -15.33 20.20 -27.12
N SER A 439 -14.50 20.74 -28.02
CA SER A 439 -14.95 21.59 -29.14
C SER A 439 -15.48 20.84 -30.37
N TYR A 440 -15.44 19.50 -30.38
CA TYR A 440 -15.99 18.65 -31.46
C TYR A 440 -17.30 17.94 -31.08
N LYS A 441 -18.27 18.65 -30.50
CA LYS A 441 -19.69 18.21 -30.52
C LYS A 441 -20.64 19.40 -30.60
N HIS A 442 -20.88 19.87 -31.82
CA HIS A 442 -22.24 20.19 -32.31
C HIS A 442 -22.17 20.72 -33.74
N LYS A 443 -22.50 19.86 -34.71
CA LYS A 443 -23.21 20.18 -35.96
C LYS A 443 -23.54 18.86 -36.64
N ASP A 444 -24.70 18.33 -36.30
CA ASP A 444 -25.73 17.86 -37.24
C ASP A 444 -26.70 16.96 -36.50
N GLY A 445 -27.95 17.41 -36.46
CA GLY A 445 -29.04 16.69 -35.87
C GLY A 445 -29.46 15.51 -36.74
N LYS A 446 -29.91 14.44 -36.08
CA LYS A 446 -31.14 13.75 -36.46
C LYS A 446 -31.68 12.97 -35.27
N PHE A 447 -32.95 13.21 -35.02
CA PHE A 447 -33.87 12.49 -34.14
C PHE A 447 -33.74 10.97 -34.28
N PHE A 448 -33.80 10.27 -33.15
CA PHE A 448 -34.73 9.16 -32.95
C PHE A 448 -35.07 9.05 -31.45
N ASN A 449 -36.36 9.23 -31.15
CA ASN A 449 -36.99 8.73 -29.93
C ASN A 449 -36.99 7.19 -29.96
N ILE A 450 -36.86 6.56 -28.79
CA ILE A 450 -37.74 5.47 -28.33
C ILE A 450 -37.67 5.47 -26.80
N ASN A 451 -38.87 5.44 -26.21
CA ASN A 451 -39.19 5.37 -24.80
C ASN A 451 -38.91 3.97 -24.21
N ASP A 452 -39.28 3.88 -22.92
CA ASP A 452 -39.73 2.70 -22.15
C ASP A 452 -38.58 2.02 -21.39
N GLU A 453 -38.59 1.87 -20.06
CA GLU A 453 -39.66 1.80 -19.05
C GLU A 453 -39.11 2.47 -17.75
N GLN A 454 -39.77 3.44 -17.08
CA GLN A 454 -40.87 3.30 -16.08
C GLN A 454 -40.74 2.03 -15.23
N GLU A 455 -40.57 2.08 -13.92
CA GLU A 455 -41.57 2.50 -12.93
C GLU A 455 -40.83 2.84 -11.61
N GLU A 456 -41.06 4.03 -11.03
CA GLU A 456 -42.05 4.32 -9.97
C GLU A 456 -41.61 3.75 -8.62
N GLU A 457 -41.72 4.39 -7.47
CA GLU A 457 -42.32 5.63 -6.96
C GLU A 457 -41.92 5.58 -5.44
N SER A 458 -41.97 6.58 -4.57
CA SER A 458 -42.70 7.84 -4.56
C SER A 458 -42.24 8.64 -3.32
N SER A 459 -42.24 9.97 -3.49
CA SER A 459 -42.79 10.97 -2.56
C SER A 459 -42.11 11.19 -1.18
N ASN A 460 -42.05 12.39 -0.61
CA ASN A 460 -42.64 13.69 -0.93
C ASN A 460 -41.93 14.77 -0.08
N LYS A 461 -41.73 15.95 -0.69
CA LYS A 461 -42.00 17.33 -0.21
C LYS A 461 -41.52 17.79 1.18
N ASP A 462 -40.69 18.85 1.19
CA ASP A 462 -41.07 20.26 1.43
C ASP A 462 -39.75 21.10 1.52
N LYS A 463 -39.49 22.06 0.63
CA LYS A 463 -39.90 23.48 0.56
C LYS A 463 -39.03 24.46 1.35
N ASP A 464 -38.92 25.64 0.74
CA ASP A 464 -38.44 26.96 1.19
C ASP A 464 -36.92 27.22 1.09
N GLN A 465 -36.45 27.90 0.03
CA GLN A 465 -36.46 29.36 -0.23
C GLN A 465 -35.35 30.11 0.52
N TYR A 466 -34.33 30.58 -0.21
CA TYR A 466 -33.77 31.92 0.01
C TYR A 466 -33.20 32.47 -1.31
N VAL A 467 -33.56 33.72 -1.60
CA VAL A 467 -33.29 34.53 -2.79
C VAL A 467 -32.20 35.55 -2.45
N ALA A 468 -31.25 35.78 -3.36
CA ALA A 468 -30.55 37.06 -3.60
C ALA A 468 -29.75 36.90 -4.92
N SER A 469 -30.24 37.35 -6.08
CA SER A 469 -29.98 38.66 -6.72
C SER A 469 -28.48 38.97 -6.86
N LEU A 470 -27.89 38.72 -8.04
CA LEU A 470 -27.61 39.69 -9.12
C LEU A 470 -26.56 40.74 -8.74
N ASP A 471 -25.42 40.72 -9.43
CA ASP A 471 -25.03 41.85 -10.28
C ASP A 471 -23.96 41.42 -11.30
N GLU A 472 -24.28 41.71 -12.57
CA GLU A 472 -23.38 41.67 -13.72
C GLU A 472 -22.68 43.04 -13.84
N THR A 473 -21.38 43.04 -14.12
CA THR A 473 -20.79 44.11 -14.94
C THR A 473 -19.73 43.54 -15.87
N ASN A 474 -19.96 43.75 -17.16
CA ASN A 474 -19.02 43.62 -18.27
C ASN A 474 -17.99 44.76 -18.21
N GLU A 475 -16.72 44.45 -18.44
CA GLU A 475 -15.79 45.36 -19.10
C GLU A 475 -14.91 44.58 -20.08
N SER A 476 -14.70 45.22 -21.22
CA SER A 476 -14.17 44.72 -22.48
C SER A 476 -12.74 45.22 -22.74
N GLU A 477 -12.11 44.60 -23.75
CA GLU A 477 -10.92 45.06 -24.50
C GLU A 477 -9.55 44.85 -23.80
N ASP A 478 -8.66 44.02 -24.38
CA ASP A 478 -7.80 44.46 -25.47
C ASP A 478 -6.96 43.31 -26.07
N GLN A 479 -6.72 43.41 -27.38
CA GLN A 479 -5.90 42.52 -28.20
C GLN A 479 -4.42 42.94 -28.12
N ASN A 480 -3.50 41.97 -28.08
CA ASN A 480 -2.18 42.10 -28.72
C ASN A 480 -1.55 40.74 -29.02
N ASN A 481 -1.36 40.49 -30.32
CA ASN A 481 -0.52 39.46 -30.93
C ASN A 481 0.96 39.76 -30.67
N ILE A 482 1.77 38.74 -30.37
CA ILE A 482 3.19 38.69 -30.75
C ILE A 482 3.57 37.25 -31.15
N ASP A 483 4.00 37.12 -32.40
CA ASP A 483 4.70 35.98 -33.00
C ASP A 483 6.02 35.67 -32.28
N LEU A 484 6.23 34.43 -31.85
CA LEU A 484 7.54 33.86 -31.52
C LEU A 484 7.46 32.33 -31.67
N ASN A 485 7.62 31.80 -32.90
CA ASN A 485 7.59 30.34 -33.08
C ASN A 485 8.52 29.74 -34.16
N GLU A 486 9.71 30.32 -34.37
CA GLU A 486 10.74 29.70 -35.22
C GLU A 486 12.07 29.39 -34.50
N SER A 487 12.27 29.87 -33.28
CA SER A 487 13.52 29.68 -32.52
C SER A 487 13.63 28.30 -31.82
N MET A 488 12.50 27.64 -31.56
CA MET A 488 12.46 26.45 -30.71
C MET A 488 12.77 25.13 -31.46
N ILE A 489 12.60 25.11 -32.79
CA ILE A 489 12.82 23.90 -33.61
C ILE A 489 14.32 23.66 -33.89
N GLN A 490 15.15 24.70 -33.94
CA GLN A 490 16.60 24.54 -34.19
C GLN A 490 17.39 24.03 -32.97
N THR A 491 16.80 24.01 -31.77
CA THR A 491 17.49 23.58 -30.54
C THR A 491 17.42 22.06 -30.32
N ILE A 492 16.53 21.34 -31.02
CA ILE A 492 16.30 19.90 -30.83
C ILE A 492 17.34 19.06 -31.60
N GLU A 493 17.86 19.53 -32.73
CA GLU A 493 18.82 18.75 -33.55
C GLU A 493 20.28 18.80 -33.04
N LYS A 494 20.61 19.70 -32.10
CA LYS A 494 21.98 19.82 -31.54
C LYS A 494 22.22 19.08 -30.23
N ARG A 495 21.22 18.40 -29.65
CA ARG A 495 21.29 17.87 -28.27
C ARG A 495 21.45 16.36 -28.13
N LEU A 496 21.62 15.62 -29.22
CA LEU A 496 21.93 14.18 -29.17
C LEU A 496 23.30 13.93 -29.82
N ASN A 497 24.35 14.01 -29.01
CA ASN A 497 25.69 13.52 -29.35
C ASN A 497 25.68 11.97 -29.29
N ILE A 498 24.88 11.36 -30.16
CA ILE A 498 24.86 9.91 -30.39
C ILE A 498 25.79 9.66 -31.58
N THR A 499 27.06 9.38 -31.30
CA THR A 499 27.94 8.76 -32.29
C THR A 499 27.54 7.30 -32.44
N SER A 500 26.77 7.01 -33.49
CA SER A 500 26.55 5.64 -33.98
C SER A 500 27.87 5.08 -34.55
N PRO A 501 28.28 3.84 -34.21
CA PRO A 501 29.39 3.19 -34.90
C PRO A 501 28.98 2.89 -36.35
N SER A 502 29.73 3.41 -37.31
CA SER A 502 29.62 3.08 -38.72
C SER A 502 29.95 1.59 -38.95
N MET A 503 28.93 0.76 -39.20
CA MET A 503 29.15 -0.56 -39.81
C MET A 503 29.08 -0.44 -41.34
N ASN A 504 30.26 -0.57 -41.96
CA ASN A 504 30.45 -0.78 -43.37
C ASN A 504 29.79 -2.11 -43.80
N ARG A 505 28.74 -2.03 -44.62
CA ARG A 505 28.34 -3.14 -45.51
C ARG A 505 29.17 -3.07 -46.78
N LYS A 506 30.20 -3.92 -46.90
CA LYS A 506 30.68 -4.45 -48.18
C LYS A 506 31.16 -5.89 -47.98
N GLN A 507 30.60 -6.75 -48.83
CA GLN A 507 31.01 -8.10 -49.23
C GLN A 507 30.45 -9.32 -48.47
N LEU A 508 29.75 -10.14 -49.29
CA LEU A 508 29.18 -11.49 -49.15
C LEU A 508 27.86 -11.63 -48.39
#